data_AF-A0A528GSQ0-F1
#
_entry.id   AF-A0A528GSQ0-F1
#
_cell.length_a   1.000
_cell.length_b   1.000
_cell.length_c   1.000
_cell.angle_alpha   90.00
_cell.angle_beta   90.00
_cell.angle_gamma   90.00
#
_symmetry.space_group_name_H-M   'P 1'
#
loop_
_entity.id
_entity.type
_entity.pdbx_description
1 polymer ?
#
loop_
_entity_poly.entity_id
_entity_poly.type
_entity_poly.pdbx_seq_one_letter_code
_entity_poly.pdbx_strand_id
1 'polypeptide(L)'
;LRQLIDAGEFAVGDRLPTERELADQLGISRPTVREALIALEVEGRIRIRVGSGIYVTEPPRAEILTAEMDEGPFELLRAREFIEGAIAAEAALHARPIDIEHMDDVLRRMEDIPHPTRMTIALDREFHTMVAGILG
;
A
#
# COMPACT_ATOMS: atom_id res chain seq x y z
N LEU A 1 -11.41 -11.75 12.15
CA LEU A 1 -12.32 -10.88 11.39
C LEU A 1 -11.90 -10.76 9.93
N ARG A 2 -10.65 -10.37 9.62
CA ARG A 2 -10.09 -10.38 8.25
C ARG A 2 -10.35 -11.67 7.47
N GLN A 3 -9.95 -12.81 8.04
CA GLN A 3 -10.16 -14.13 7.43
C GLN A 3 -11.63 -14.47 7.16
N LEU A 4 -12.58 -13.96 7.96
CA LEU A 4 -14.02 -14.21 7.73
C LEU A 4 -14.53 -13.43 6.52
N ILE A 5 -14.06 -12.19 6.36
CA ILE A 5 -14.37 -11.37 5.18
C ILE A 5 -13.72 -11.99 3.93
N ASP A 6 -12.47 -12.43 4.02
CA ASP A 6 -11.75 -13.09 2.91
C ASP A 6 -12.34 -14.45 2.54
N ALA A 7 -12.87 -15.19 3.51
CA ALA A 7 -13.56 -16.46 3.29
C ALA A 7 -14.94 -16.30 2.64
N GLY A 8 -15.43 -15.05 2.49
CA GLY A 8 -16.73 -14.77 1.90
C GLY A 8 -17.92 -15.02 2.82
N GLU A 9 -17.70 -15.14 4.13
CA GLU A 9 -18.79 -15.23 5.14
C GLU A 9 -19.63 -13.93 5.17
N PHE A 10 -19.05 -12.81 4.69
CA PHE A 10 -19.75 -11.56 4.43
C PHE A 10 -19.47 -11.13 2.99
N ALA A 11 -20.51 -11.00 2.17
CA ALA A 11 -20.36 -10.60 0.78
C ALA A 11 -20.08 -9.09 0.66
N VAL A 12 -19.48 -8.68 -0.45
CA VAL A 12 -19.31 -7.25 -0.76
C VAL A 12 -20.66 -6.54 -0.77
N GLY A 13 -20.76 -5.44 -0.02
CA GLY A 13 -21.99 -4.68 0.18
C GLY A 13 -22.79 -5.10 1.40
N ASP A 14 -22.49 -6.24 2.02
CA ASP A 14 -23.18 -6.69 3.23
C ASP A 14 -22.88 -5.77 4.41
N ARG A 15 -23.89 -5.61 5.26
CA ARG A 15 -23.75 -4.90 6.51
C ARG A 15 -23.22 -5.85 7.58
N LEU A 16 -22.07 -5.53 8.15
CA LEU A 16 -21.53 -6.26 9.29
C LEU A 16 -22.40 -6.06 10.55
N PRO A 17 -22.41 -7.05 11.48
CA PRO A 17 -23.01 -6.88 12.80
C PRO A 17 -22.38 -5.70 13.54
N THR A 18 -23.09 -5.18 14.54
CA THR A 18 -22.62 -4.05 15.33
C THR A 18 -21.36 -4.42 16.15
N GLU A 19 -20.59 -3.41 16.59
CA GLU A 19 -19.41 -3.62 17.46
C GLU A 19 -19.72 -4.51 18.67
N ARG A 20 -20.92 -4.39 19.24
CA ARG A 20 -21.33 -5.19 20.40
C ARG A 20 -21.56 -6.65 20.02
N GLU A 21 -22.29 -6.89 18.95
CA GLU A 21 -22.57 -8.26 18.47
C GLU A 21 -21.29 -8.97 18.03
N LEU A 22 -20.37 -8.27 17.37
CA LEU A 22 -19.06 -8.80 17.02
C LEU A 22 -18.20 -9.12 18.25
N ALA A 23 -18.26 -8.28 19.29
CA ALA A 23 -17.56 -8.54 20.55
C ALA A 23 -18.08 -9.82 21.23
N ASP A 24 -19.40 -9.98 21.27
CA ASP A 24 -20.05 -11.16 21.85
C ASP A 24 -19.76 -12.44 21.04
N GLN A 25 -19.79 -12.37 19.70
CA GLN A 25 -19.50 -13.50 18.81
C GLN A 25 -18.04 -13.95 18.86
N LEU A 26 -17.10 -13.00 18.94
CA LEU A 26 -15.67 -13.26 18.92
C LEU A 26 -15.07 -13.48 20.32
N GLY A 27 -15.85 -13.22 21.38
CA GLY A 27 -15.39 -13.36 22.77
C GLY A 27 -14.28 -12.37 23.16
N ILE A 28 -14.24 -11.20 22.52
CA ILE A 28 -13.21 -10.17 22.75
C ILE A 28 -13.83 -8.83 23.19
N SER A 29 -13.00 -7.94 23.75
CA SER A 29 -13.48 -6.66 24.24
C SER A 29 -13.94 -5.72 23.11
N ARG A 30 -14.95 -4.88 23.38
CA ARG A 30 -15.45 -3.88 22.42
C ARG A 30 -14.35 -2.94 21.89
N PRO A 31 -13.42 -2.42 22.72
CA PRO A 31 -12.28 -1.66 22.20
C PRO A 31 -11.43 -2.46 21.20
N THR A 32 -11.15 -3.74 21.48
CA THR A 32 -10.40 -4.61 20.56
C THR A 32 -11.11 -4.80 19.22
N VAL A 33 -12.44 -5.00 19.24
CA VAL A 33 -13.24 -5.06 18.00
C VAL A 33 -13.15 -3.75 17.23
N ARG A 34 -13.22 -2.61 17.93
CA ARG A 34 -13.10 -1.29 17.31
C ARG A 34 -11.75 -1.11 16.63
N GLU A 35 -10.65 -1.44 17.28
CA GLU A 35 -9.31 -1.37 16.68
C GLU A 35 -9.22 -2.27 15.44
N ALA A 36 -9.78 -3.49 15.49
CA ALA A 36 -9.81 -4.38 14.34
C ALA A 36 -10.64 -3.83 13.17
N LEU A 37 -11.77 -3.19 13.45
CA LEU A 37 -12.61 -2.55 12.43
C LEU A 37 -11.90 -1.33 11.82
N ILE A 38 -11.20 -0.52 12.62
CA ILE A 38 -10.39 0.60 12.11
C ILE A 38 -9.29 0.07 11.17
N ALA A 39 -8.57 -0.99 11.56
CA ALA A 39 -7.56 -1.61 10.72
C ALA A 39 -8.14 -2.10 9.38
N LEU A 40 -9.29 -2.79 9.41
CA LEU A 40 -9.97 -3.27 8.21
C LEU A 40 -10.50 -2.15 7.30
N GLU A 41 -10.89 -1.01 7.87
CA GLU A 41 -11.28 0.18 7.10
C GLU A 41 -10.06 0.82 6.42
N VAL A 42 -8.93 0.90 7.11
CA VAL A 42 -7.65 1.36 6.54
C VAL A 42 -7.19 0.44 5.41
N GLU A 43 -7.36 -0.88 5.56
CA GLU A 43 -7.09 -1.88 4.50
C GLU A 43 -8.09 -1.81 3.33
N GLY A 44 -9.15 -1.00 3.43
CA GLY A 44 -10.16 -0.86 2.38
C GLY A 44 -11.09 -2.06 2.23
N ARG A 45 -11.17 -2.92 3.25
CA ARG A 45 -12.04 -4.12 3.27
C ARG A 45 -13.45 -3.82 3.75
N ILE A 46 -13.60 -2.75 4.54
CA ILE A 46 -14.89 -2.27 5.02
C ILE A 46 -14.95 -0.75 4.95
N ARG A 47 -16.16 -0.20 5.06
CA ARG A 47 -16.41 1.23 5.21
C ARG A 47 -17.38 1.50 6.34
N ILE A 48 -16.99 2.35 7.27
CA ILE A 48 -17.83 2.79 8.39
C ILE A 48 -18.65 4.00 7.93
N ARG A 49 -19.98 3.87 7.99
CA ARG A 49 -20.91 4.98 7.76
C ARG A 49 -21.52 5.39 9.08
N VAL A 50 -21.09 6.54 9.61
CA VAL A 50 -21.58 7.09 10.88
C VAL A 50 -23.11 7.17 10.85
N GLY A 51 -23.76 6.54 11.84
CA GLY A 51 -25.23 6.48 11.95
C GLY A 51 -25.93 5.45 11.05
N SER A 52 -25.21 4.77 10.14
CA SER A 52 -25.79 3.80 9.21
C SER A 52 -25.29 2.38 9.42
N GLY A 53 -24.03 2.19 9.82
CA GLY A 53 -23.43 0.88 10.06
C GLY A 53 -22.11 0.68 9.32
N ILE A 54 -21.64 -0.57 9.31
CA ILE A 54 -20.36 -0.96 8.72
C ILE A 54 -20.65 -1.87 7.54
N TYR A 55 -20.06 -1.60 6.39
CA TYR A 55 -20.34 -2.33 5.16
C TYR A 55 -19.05 -2.93 4.59
N VAL A 56 -19.12 -4.17 4.10
CA VAL A 56 -18.00 -4.81 3.39
C VAL A 56 -17.80 -4.12 2.04
N THR A 57 -16.57 -3.77 1.73
CA THR A 57 -16.19 -3.18 0.44
C THR A 57 -15.41 -4.20 -0.36
N GLU A 58 -15.50 -4.09 -1.68
CA GLU A 58 -14.54 -4.77 -2.54
C GLU A 58 -13.17 -4.19 -2.21
N PRO A 59 -12.19 -5.00 -1.79
CA PRO A 59 -10.85 -4.50 -1.59
C PRO A 59 -10.43 -3.86 -2.91
N PRO A 60 -9.75 -2.70 -2.90
CA PRO A 60 -9.17 -2.16 -4.12
C PRO A 60 -8.40 -3.31 -4.76
N ARG A 61 -8.61 -3.53 -6.06
CA ARG A 61 -7.91 -4.56 -6.84
C ARG A 61 -6.44 -4.22 -6.79
N ALA A 62 -5.79 -4.61 -5.71
CA ALA A 62 -4.39 -4.37 -5.48
C ALA A 62 -3.69 -5.25 -6.49
N GLU A 63 -2.95 -4.59 -7.39
CA GLU A 63 -1.70 -5.16 -7.86
C GLU A 63 -1.07 -5.89 -6.69
N ILE A 64 -0.77 -7.17 -6.90
CA ILE A 64 -0.19 -8.07 -5.92
C ILE A 64 1.14 -7.45 -5.49
N LEU A 65 1.10 -6.64 -4.44
CA LEU A 65 2.22 -6.32 -3.58
C LEU A 65 1.88 -6.98 -2.27
N THR A 66 2.05 -8.30 -2.25
CA THR A 66 2.19 -9.07 -1.04
C THR A 66 3.36 -8.51 -0.25
N ALA A 67 3.06 -7.67 0.72
CA ALA A 67 3.82 -7.59 1.95
C ALA A 67 2.87 -7.04 3.02
N GLU A 68 2.32 -7.94 3.83
CA GLU A 68 2.27 -7.65 5.26
C GLU A 68 3.72 -7.29 5.63
N MET A 69 4.04 -5.99 5.66
CA MET A 69 5.36 -5.52 6.04
C MET A 69 5.51 -5.74 7.55
N ASP A 70 5.90 -6.96 7.91
CA ASP A 70 6.49 -7.28 9.21
C ASP A 70 7.93 -6.71 9.32
N GLU A 71 8.44 -6.15 8.21
CA GLU A 71 9.75 -5.51 8.09
C GLU A 71 9.62 -4.00 8.25
N GLY A 72 10.36 -3.44 9.21
CA GLY A 72 10.40 -2.01 9.46
C GLY A 72 11.01 -1.23 8.30
N PRO A 73 10.89 0.12 8.30
CA PRO A 73 11.46 0.96 7.26
C PRO A 73 12.96 0.75 7.02
N PHE A 74 13.70 0.32 8.05
CA PHE A 74 15.14 0.09 7.98
C PHE A 74 15.51 -1.20 7.25
N GLU A 75 14.73 -2.27 7.45
CA GLU A 75 14.90 -3.54 6.75
C GLU A 75 14.69 -3.36 5.25
N LEU A 76 13.65 -2.62 4.86
CA LEU A 76 13.42 -2.24 3.47
C LEU A 76 14.56 -1.40 2.89
N LEU A 77 15.04 -0.40 3.63
CA LEU A 77 16.18 0.42 3.16
C LEU A 77 17.44 -0.44 2.96
N ARG A 78 17.70 -1.42 3.82
CA ARG A 78 18.83 -2.35 3.64
C ARG A 78 18.66 -3.26 2.44
N ALA A 79 17.46 -3.74 2.16
CA ALA A 79 17.19 -4.50 0.95
C ALA A 79 17.45 -3.66 -0.30
N ARG A 80 16.99 -2.39 -0.30
CA ARG A 80 17.23 -1.43 -1.38
C ARG A 80 18.72 -1.16 -1.60
N GLU A 81 19.49 -0.92 -0.53
CA GLU A 81 20.94 -0.74 -0.60
C GLU A 81 21.67 -1.90 -1.31
N PHE A 82 21.20 -3.13 -1.12
CA PHE A 82 21.82 -4.31 -1.72
C PHE A 82 21.56 -4.42 -3.24
N ILE A 83 20.37 -4.01 -3.69
CA ILE A 83 19.94 -4.24 -5.09
C ILE A 83 20.05 -2.99 -5.96
N GLU A 84 19.75 -1.80 -5.44
CA GLU A 84 19.61 -0.59 -6.27
C GLU A 84 20.92 -0.17 -6.92
N GLY A 85 22.06 -0.33 -6.21
CA GLY A 85 23.38 -0.05 -6.77
C GLY A 85 23.71 -0.95 -7.97
N ALA A 86 23.38 -2.25 -7.88
CA ALA A 86 23.59 -3.19 -8.97
C ALA A 86 22.66 -2.91 -10.16
N ILE A 87 21.38 -2.59 -9.89
CA ILE A 87 20.41 -2.21 -10.91
C ILE A 87 20.87 -0.94 -11.63
N ALA A 88 21.28 0.10 -10.90
CA ALA A 88 21.75 1.34 -11.49
C ALA A 88 23.02 1.15 -12.34
N ALA A 89 23.97 0.32 -11.87
CA ALA A 89 25.17 0.00 -12.61
C ALA A 89 24.86 -0.75 -13.92
N GLU A 90 23.96 -1.72 -13.88
CA GLU A 90 23.54 -2.46 -15.08
C GLU A 90 22.75 -1.54 -16.02
N ALA A 91 21.82 -0.76 -15.50
CA ALA A 91 21.03 0.20 -16.27
C ALA A 91 21.94 1.18 -17.02
N ALA A 92 23.02 1.65 -16.40
CA ALA A 92 23.97 2.56 -17.02
C ALA A 92 24.66 1.98 -18.28
N LEU A 93 24.75 0.65 -18.41
CA LEU A 93 25.32 0.00 -19.60
C LEU A 93 24.37 0.00 -20.80
N HIS A 94 23.06 0.06 -20.57
CA HIS A 94 22.02 -0.05 -21.61
C HIS A 94 21.21 1.23 -21.82
N ALA A 95 21.34 2.20 -20.91
CA ALA A 95 20.60 3.45 -20.95
C ALA A 95 20.78 4.19 -22.28
N ARG A 96 19.68 4.59 -22.89
CA ARG A 96 19.67 5.44 -24.08
C ARG A 96 19.49 6.89 -23.66
N PRO A 97 19.87 7.86 -24.50
CA PRO A 97 19.68 9.28 -24.20
C PRO A 97 18.25 9.67 -23.80
N ILE A 98 17.24 9.02 -24.41
CA ILE A 98 15.82 9.25 -24.08
C ILE A 98 15.46 8.78 -22.66
N ASP A 99 16.10 7.71 -22.17
CA ASP A 99 15.84 7.20 -20.83
C ASP A 99 16.41 8.19 -19.79
N ILE A 100 17.57 8.78 -20.07
CA ILE A 100 18.17 9.85 -19.26
C ILE A 100 17.29 11.10 -19.24
N GLU A 101 16.80 11.54 -20.41
CA GLU A 101 15.94 12.73 -20.53
C GLU A 101 14.64 12.59 -19.71
N HIS A 102 14.03 11.40 -19.72
CA HIS A 102 12.85 11.12 -18.89
C HIS A 102 13.17 11.12 -17.39
N MET A 103 14.30 10.53 -16.99
CA MET A 103 14.75 10.56 -15.59
C MET A 103 15.00 12.00 -15.11
N ASP A 104 15.65 12.83 -15.93
CA ASP A 104 15.88 14.24 -15.62
C ASP A 104 14.57 15.03 -15.48
N ASP A 105 13.54 14.71 -16.28
CA ASP A 105 12.23 15.35 -16.14
C ASP A 105 11.54 15.02 -14.82
N VAL A 106 11.60 13.75 -14.39
CA VAL A 106 11.06 13.33 -13.09
C VAL A 106 11.80 14.00 -11.94
N LEU A 107 13.13 14.08 -12.00
CA LEU A 107 13.93 14.77 -10.99
C LEU A 107 13.57 16.27 -10.91
N ARG A 108 13.42 16.96 -12.04
CA ARG A 108 12.96 18.35 -12.07
C ARG A 108 11.58 18.53 -11.43
N ARG A 109 10.63 17.63 -11.76
CA ARG A 109 9.29 17.62 -11.15
C ARG A 109 9.33 17.39 -9.64
N MET A 110 10.33 16.65 -9.13
CA MET A 110 10.52 16.43 -7.69
C MET A 110 11.04 17.67 -6.99
N GLU A 111 11.97 18.41 -7.60
CA GLU A 111 12.58 19.63 -7.02
C GLU A 111 11.54 20.74 -6.77
N ASP A 112 10.53 20.86 -7.63
CA ASP A 112 9.51 21.90 -7.57
C ASP A 112 8.43 21.66 -6.48
N ILE A 113 8.49 20.54 -5.75
CA ILE A 113 7.43 20.12 -4.81
C ILE A 113 7.96 20.09 -3.37
N PRO A 114 7.23 20.68 -2.41
CA PRO A 114 7.55 20.54 -0.98
C PRO A 114 7.62 19.07 -0.57
N HIS A 115 8.66 18.70 0.18
CA HIS A 115 8.91 17.33 0.61
C HIS A 115 8.76 17.18 2.15
N PRO A 116 8.15 16.09 2.67
CA PRO A 116 7.50 15.00 1.94
C PRO A 116 6.01 15.23 1.64
N THR A 117 5.58 14.90 0.42
CA THR A 117 4.18 14.81 -0.01
C THR A 117 3.90 13.49 -0.72
N ARG A 118 2.62 13.12 -0.86
CA ARG A 118 2.21 11.95 -1.67
C ARG A 118 2.74 12.04 -3.11
N MET A 119 2.83 13.24 -3.66
CA MET A 119 3.36 13.45 -5.01
C MET A 119 4.86 13.18 -5.07
N THR A 120 5.65 13.68 -4.12
CA THR A 120 7.10 13.38 -4.09
C THR A 120 7.40 11.89 -3.91
N ILE A 121 6.55 11.16 -3.18
CA ILE A 121 6.69 9.70 -3.02
C ILE A 121 6.38 8.98 -4.34
N ALA A 122 5.35 9.44 -5.07
CA ALA A 122 4.99 8.87 -6.37
C ALA A 122 6.10 9.09 -7.41
N LEU A 123 6.68 10.29 -7.44
CA LEU A 123 7.80 10.63 -8.34
C LEU A 123 9.09 9.87 -7.99
N ASP A 124 9.40 9.71 -6.70
CA ASP A 124 10.52 8.88 -6.25
C ASP A 124 10.37 7.43 -6.75
N ARG A 125 9.16 6.86 -6.65
CA ARG A 125 8.86 5.53 -7.18
C ARG A 125 8.97 5.49 -8.71
N GLU A 126 8.49 6.51 -9.41
CA GLU A 126 8.57 6.65 -10.86
C GLU A 126 10.04 6.61 -11.31
N PHE A 127 10.92 7.36 -10.63
CA PHE A 127 12.36 7.38 -10.89
C PHE A 127 13.00 5.99 -10.72
N HIS A 128 12.81 5.32 -9.58
CA HIS A 128 13.38 3.98 -9.35
C HIS A 128 12.86 2.95 -10.37
N THR A 129 11.59 3.05 -10.77
CA THR A 129 11.00 2.15 -11.76
C THR A 129 11.57 2.39 -13.16
N MET A 130 11.86 3.64 -13.53
CA MET A 130 12.54 3.95 -14.80
C MET A 130 13.95 3.38 -14.85
N VAL A 131 14.73 3.53 -13.77
CA VAL A 131 16.08 2.95 -13.69
C VAL A 131 16.02 1.42 -13.85
N ALA A 132 15.12 0.75 -13.12
CA ALA A 132 14.94 -0.69 -13.24
C ALA A 132 14.42 -1.14 -14.62
N GLY A 133 13.52 -0.36 -15.23
CA GLY A 133 12.92 -0.65 -16.53
C GLY A 133 13.90 -0.62 -17.70
N ILE A 134 15.10 -0.03 -17.53
CA ILE A 134 16.17 -0.09 -18.53
C ILE A 134 16.66 -1.54 -18.75
N LEU A 135 16.54 -2.41 -17.74
CA LEU A 135 17.01 -3.79 -17.80
C LEU A 135 16.08 -4.73 -18.61
N GLY A 136 14.85 -4.30 -18.94
CA GLY A 136 13.86 -5.08 -19.70
C GLY A 136 12.64 -5.49 -18.89
#